data_AF-A0A9X9WK66-F1
#
_entry.id   AF-A0A9X9WK66-F1
#
_cell.length_a   1.000
_cell.length_b   1.000
_cell.length_c   1.000
_cell.angle_alpha   90.00
_cell.angle_beta   90.00
_cell.angle_gamma   90.00
#
_symmetry.space_group_name_H-M   'P 1'
#
loop_
_entity.id
_entity.type
_entity.pdbx_description
1 polymer ?
#
loop_
_entity_poly.entity_id
_entity_poly.type
_entity_poly.pdbx_seq_one_letter_code
_entity_poly.pdbx_strand_id
1 'polypeptide(L)'
;MKRLAIATVLALGGGLLAAAPAYANYWVYCDNGRIVVESRSPQQMEIARGSSACQMGPTFSFASDAQGFAERNFGGVGRACSCR
;
A
#
# COMPACT_ATOMS: atom_id res chain seq x y z
N MET A 1 -6.48 23.66 60.95
CA MET A 1 -7.38 24.05 59.85
C MET A 1 -6.60 24.76 58.75
N LYS A 2 -6.35 24.07 57.62
CA LYS A 2 -6.26 24.63 56.25
C LYS A 2 -5.69 23.55 55.33
N ARG A 3 -6.57 22.90 54.57
CA ARG A 3 -6.21 22.01 53.47
C ARG A 3 -5.88 22.92 52.28
N LEU A 4 -4.60 23.04 51.90
CA LEU A 4 -4.24 23.60 50.61
C LEU A 4 -4.33 22.49 49.57
N ALA A 5 -5.36 22.56 48.73
CA ALA A 5 -5.46 21.78 47.50
C ALA A 5 -4.52 22.40 46.47
N ILE A 6 -3.52 21.65 46.01
CA ILE A 6 -2.67 22.04 44.89
C ILE A 6 -3.19 21.27 43.67
N ALA A 7 -3.83 22.01 42.76
CA ALA A 7 -4.41 21.51 41.54
C ALA A 7 -3.32 21.01 40.57
N THR A 8 -3.38 19.74 40.21
CA THR A 8 -2.54 19.13 39.18
C THR A 8 -3.05 19.58 37.80
N VAL A 9 -2.35 20.51 37.14
CA VAL A 9 -2.63 20.87 35.75
C VAL A 9 -1.98 19.80 34.85
N LEU A 10 -2.76 18.79 34.46
CA LEU A 10 -2.40 17.92 33.34
C LEU A 10 -2.54 18.73 32.05
N ALA A 11 -1.43 19.26 31.53
CA ALA A 11 -1.36 19.78 30.17
C ALA A 11 -1.43 18.58 29.20
N LEU A 12 -2.64 18.25 28.75
CA LEU A 12 -2.89 17.37 27.62
C LEU A 12 -2.43 18.08 26.34
N GLY A 13 -1.13 18.00 26.05
CA GLY A 13 -0.55 18.35 24.75
C GLY A 13 -1.01 17.33 23.69
N GLY A 14 -2.25 17.47 23.23
CA GLY A 14 -2.77 16.74 22.08
C GLY A 14 -2.10 17.24 20.81
N GLY A 15 -0.97 16.66 20.44
CA GLY A 15 -0.37 16.85 19.14
C GLY A 15 -1.35 16.37 18.06
N LEU A 16 -1.84 17.29 17.24
CA LEU A 16 -2.57 16.97 16.02
C LEU A 16 -1.60 16.24 15.07
N LEU A 17 -1.67 14.91 15.05
CA LEU A 17 -1.12 14.14 13.94
C LEU A 17 -2.00 14.43 12.73
N ALA A 18 -1.58 15.41 11.91
CA ALA A 18 -2.20 15.65 10.62
C ALA A 18 -2.07 14.36 9.79
N ALA A 19 -3.20 13.75 9.45
CA ALA A 19 -3.22 12.62 8.52
C ALA A 19 -2.70 13.10 7.17
N ALA A 20 -1.48 12.72 6.82
CA ALA A 20 -0.95 12.95 5.48
C ALA A 20 -1.83 12.16 4.48
N PRO A 21 -2.21 12.75 3.33
CA PRO A 21 -2.88 11.99 2.30
C PRO A 21 -1.95 10.88 1.82
N ALA A 22 -2.28 9.64 2.17
CA ALA A 22 -1.61 8.47 1.62
C ALA A 22 -2.09 8.32 0.17
N TYR A 23 -1.31 8.86 -0.77
CA TYR A 23 -1.53 8.57 -2.18
C TYR A 23 -1.31 7.08 -2.41
N ALA A 24 -2.39 6.36 -2.66
CA ALA A 24 -2.33 4.94 -2.98
C ALA A 24 -1.73 4.79 -4.38
N ASN A 25 -0.56 4.18 -4.44
CA ASN A 25 0.03 3.73 -5.68
C ASN A 25 -0.41 2.29 -5.95
N TYR A 26 -0.46 1.92 -7.22
CA TYR A 26 -0.86 0.59 -7.69
C TYR A 26 0.20 0.05 -8.65
N TRP A 27 0.39 -1.26 -8.59
CA TRP A 27 1.36 -1.99 -9.39
C TRP A 27 0.71 -3.24 -9.96
N VAL A 28 1.22 -3.67 -11.11
CA VAL A 28 0.88 -4.96 -11.71
C VAL A 28 1.98 -5.94 -11.37
N TYR A 29 1.61 -7.11 -10.83
CA TYR A 29 2.54 -8.19 -10.51
C TYR A 29 2.13 -9.48 -11.22
N CYS A 30 3.12 -10.34 -11.48
CA CYS A 30 2.88 -11.78 -11.53
C CYS A 30 3.07 -12.33 -10.12
N ASP A 31 2.02 -12.84 -9.48
CA ASP A 31 2.10 -13.50 -8.17
C ASP A 31 1.60 -14.94 -8.33
N ASN A 32 2.45 -15.92 -8.00
CA ASN A 32 2.12 -17.35 -8.11
C ASN A 32 1.57 -17.74 -9.50
N GLY A 33 2.17 -17.18 -10.55
CA GLY A 33 1.81 -17.46 -11.94
C GLY A 33 0.52 -16.80 -12.40
N ARG A 34 -0.06 -15.87 -11.62
CA ARG A 34 -1.25 -15.10 -11.99
C ARG A 34 -1.03 -13.60 -11.90
N ILE A 35 -1.65 -12.90 -12.83
CA ILE A 35 -1.58 -11.44 -12.87
C ILE A 35 -2.47 -10.86 -11.77
N VAL A 36 -1.91 -9.98 -10.95
CA VAL A 36 -2.62 -9.27 -9.89
C VAL A 36 -2.32 -7.78 -9.95
N VAL A 37 -3.26 -6.97 -9.47
CA VAL A 37 -3.08 -5.53 -9.25
C VAL A 37 -3.12 -5.31 -7.74
N GLU A 38 -2.08 -4.70 -7.21
CA GLU A 38 -1.92 -4.51 -5.76
C GLU A 38 -1.50 -3.09 -5.45
N SER A 39 -1.95 -2.58 -4.30
CA SER A 39 -1.48 -1.31 -3.75
C SER A 39 -0.26 -1.47 -2.84
N ARG A 40 0.22 -2.71 -2.67
CA ARG A 40 1.45 -3.00 -1.96
C ARG A 40 2.63 -2.64 -2.86
N SER A 41 3.59 -1.90 -2.33
CA SER A 41 4.81 -1.57 -3.06
C SER A 41 5.63 -2.82 -3.37
N PRO A 42 6.62 -2.75 -4.30
CA PRO A 42 7.47 -3.90 -4.62
C PRO A 42 8.17 -4.48 -3.38
N GLN A 43 8.63 -3.63 -2.47
CA GLN A 43 9.26 -4.04 -1.22
C GLN A 43 8.26 -4.73 -0.29
N GLN A 44 7.02 -4.25 -0.21
CA GLN A 44 5.98 -4.90 0.60
C GLN A 44 5.57 -6.24 0.00
N MET A 45 5.52 -6.36 -1.33
CA MET A 45 5.27 -7.61 -2.01
C MET A 45 6.40 -8.61 -1.79
N GLU A 46 7.66 -8.18 -1.84
CA GLU A 46 8.82 -9.01 -1.52
C GLU A 46 8.77 -9.53 -0.08
N ILE A 47 8.40 -8.70 0.89
CA ILE A 47 8.24 -9.14 2.29
C ILE A 47 7.07 -10.15 2.43
N ALA A 48 5.96 -9.91 1.72
CA ALA A 48 4.74 -10.71 1.85
C ALA A 48 4.75 -12.02 1.06
N ARG A 49 5.50 -12.09 -0.04
CA ARG A 49 5.49 -13.19 -1.02
C ARG A 49 6.89 -13.74 -1.33
N GLY A 50 7.96 -13.06 -0.94
CA GLY A 50 9.31 -13.40 -1.33
C GLY A 50 9.51 -13.28 -2.84
N SER A 51 10.32 -14.17 -3.41
CA SER A 51 10.64 -14.19 -4.84
C SER A 51 9.54 -14.77 -5.73
N SER A 52 8.37 -15.15 -5.19
CA SER A 52 7.26 -15.69 -5.97
C SER A 52 6.46 -14.63 -6.72
N ALA A 53 6.71 -13.35 -6.43
CA ALA A 53 6.06 -12.22 -7.07
C ALA A 53 7.07 -11.30 -7.77
N CYS A 54 6.75 -10.84 -8.97
CA CYS A 54 7.59 -9.89 -9.73
C CYS A 54 6.73 -8.79 -10.35
N GLN A 55 7.23 -7.56 -10.32
CA GLN A 55 6.56 -6.41 -10.91
C GLN A 55 6.61 -6.48 -12.44
N MET A 56 5.47 -6.22 -13.09
CA MET A 56 5.28 -6.34 -14.53
C MET A 56 4.99 -5.01 -15.23
N GLY A 57 5.48 -3.87 -14.72
CA GLY A 57 5.20 -2.58 -15.34
C GLY A 57 5.52 -1.38 -14.44
N PRO A 58 5.09 -0.17 -14.82
CA PRO A 58 5.30 1.02 -14.01
C PRO A 58 4.34 1.07 -12.80
N THR A 59 4.50 2.09 -11.97
CA THR A 59 3.57 2.46 -10.90
C THR A 59 2.42 3.30 -11.46
N PHE A 60 1.22 3.15 -10.91
CA PHE A 60 0.02 3.90 -11.27
C PHE A 60 -0.61 4.58 -10.06
N SER A 61 -1.26 5.72 -10.25
CA SER A 61 -1.98 6.40 -9.17
C SER A 61 -3.41 5.87 -8.96
N PHE A 62 -3.93 5.10 -9.92
CA PHE A 62 -5.28 4.54 -9.87
C PHE A 62 -5.28 3.05 -10.22
N ALA A 63 -6.12 2.28 -9.51
CA ALA A 63 -6.27 0.85 -9.76
C ALA A 63 -6.78 0.55 -11.17
N SER A 64 -7.69 1.39 -11.69
CA SER A 64 -8.24 1.26 -13.04
C SER A 64 -7.18 1.36 -14.13
N ASP A 65 -6.19 2.23 -13.95
CA ASP A 65 -5.11 2.41 -14.92
C ASP A 65 -4.18 1.19 -14.94
N ALA A 66 -3.85 0.66 -13.75
CA ALA A 66 -3.08 -0.56 -13.60
C ALA A 66 -3.82 -1.78 -14.18
N GLN A 67 -5.13 -1.89 -13.95
CA GLN A 67 -5.97 -2.95 -14.53
C GLN A 67 -6.02 -2.84 -16.05
N GLY A 68 -6.28 -1.65 -16.60
CA GLY A 68 -6.28 -1.43 -18.05
C GLY A 68 -4.91 -1.67 -18.68
N PHE A 69 -3.82 -1.37 -17.97
CA PHE A 69 -2.47 -1.75 -18.40
C PHE A 69 -2.30 -3.28 -18.42
N ALA A 70 -2.73 -3.99 -17.38
CA ALA A 70 -2.67 -5.44 -17.32
C ALA A 70 -3.50 -6.12 -18.43
N GLU A 71 -4.68 -5.60 -18.72
CA GLU A 71 -5.54 -6.06 -19.82
C GLU A 71 -4.85 -5.91 -21.18
N ARG A 72 -4.35 -4.71 -21.47
CA ARG A 72 -3.76 -4.37 -22.78
C ARG A 72 -2.45 -5.10 -23.05
N ASN A 73 -1.63 -5.35 -22.01
CA ASN A 73 -0.28 -5.90 -22.20
C ASN A 73 -0.18 -7.39 -21.91
N PHE A 74 -1.05 -7.92 -21.05
CA PHE A 74 -0.91 -9.29 -20.52
C PHE A 74 -2.22 -10.09 -20.50
N GLY A 75 -3.30 -9.53 -21.04
CA GLY A 75 -4.61 -10.19 -21.14
C GLY A 75 -5.49 -10.09 -19.89
N GLY A 76 -5.05 -9.35 -18.87
CA GLY A 76 -5.88 -8.96 -17.70
C GLY A 76 -5.54 -9.67 -16.39
N VAL A 77 -6.18 -9.19 -15.32
CA VAL A 77 -6.05 -9.78 -13.98
C VAL A 77 -6.51 -11.25 -13.99
N GLY A 78 -5.77 -12.11 -13.28
CA GLY A 78 -6.03 -13.55 -13.16
C GLY A 78 -5.49 -14.40 -14.31
N ARG A 79 -5.04 -13.79 -15.41
CA ARG A 79 -4.36 -14.52 -16.50
C ARG A 79 -3.04 -15.12 -16.03
N ALA A 80 -2.64 -16.18 -16.73
CA ALA A 80 -1.36 -16.83 -16.49
C ALA A 80 -0.20 -15.88 -16.86
N CYS A 81 0.83 -15.86 -16.02
CA CYS A 81 2.06 -15.12 -16.23
C CYS A 81 3.25 -15.89 -15.66
N SER A 82 4.45 -15.40 -15.93
CA SER A 82 5.68 -15.91 -15.34
C SER A 82 6.63 -14.74 -15.07
N CYS A 83 7.35 -14.80 -13.96
CA CYS A 83 8.50 -13.93 -13.75
C CYS A 83 9.60 -14.29 -14.75
N ARG A 84 10.11 -13.28 -15.45
CA ARG A 84 11.21 -13.41 -16.40
C ARG A 84 12.40 -12.60 -15.90
#